data_AF-C4M7P5-F1
#
_entry.id   AF-C4M7P5-F1
#
_cell.length_a   1.000
_cell.length_b   1.000
_cell.length_c   1.000
_cell.angle_alpha   90.00
_cell.angle_beta   90.00
_cell.angle_gamma   90.00
#
_symmetry.space_group_name_H-M   'P 1'
#
loop_
_entity.id
_entity.type
_entity.pdbx_description
1 polymer ?
#
loop_
_entity_poly.entity_id
_entity_poly.type
_entity_poly.pdbx_seq_one_letter_code
_entity_poly.pdbx_strand_id
1 'polypeptide(L)'
;MEHAFNQVVLDVESIKTLIRKKGIPEDVLQITIFRSKIWKVFFGFLPENTALWIDKERMYTLQYSQFLNDFYYNINFPKTETLIVLQKDISRIFPDSTFFKDEENLESVQRILFVNCIFNKSIKYVQGMHEMCGLIFYVFSQSGQSREVVEAEAYFGFTTLVVRFRDWFDKACDNKPTGLKECFKNIDSVLKMYDFELWKYLNKLNVDVTCYSFRWVSMLFIDDFSIKDVIKIWDVLLSGFDSQQIFIDIICITISIIELHREFLLKSDSNTCLHHLMNIKNTADSVLERACKVRKFVESKHVFH
;
A
#
# COMPACT_ATOMS: atom_id res chain seq x y z
N MET A 1 11.64 0.73 20.09
CA MET A 1 10.31 0.97 19.46
C MET A 1 9.22 1.02 20.54
N GLU A 2 9.17 0.05 21.45
CA GLU A 2 8.22 0.02 22.57
C GLU A 2 8.27 1.27 23.47
N HIS A 3 9.46 1.77 23.82
CA HIS A 3 9.58 3.00 24.62
C HIS A 3 8.97 4.22 23.93
N ALA A 4 9.09 4.34 22.60
CA ALA A 4 8.49 5.45 21.85
C ALA A 4 6.96 5.32 21.75
N PHE A 5 6.44 4.09 21.82
CA PHE A 5 5.01 3.79 21.75
C PHE A 5 4.27 3.99 23.07
N ASN A 6 4.96 3.78 24.20
CA ASN A 6 4.38 3.91 25.54
C ASN A 6 4.33 5.37 26.04
N GLN A 7 4.68 6.33 25.18
CA GLN A 7 4.61 7.75 25.51
C GLN A 7 3.19 8.28 25.27
N VAL A 8 2.80 9.28 26.07
CA VAL A 8 1.51 9.99 25.88
C VAL A 8 1.51 10.73 24.53
N VAL A 9 2.67 11.22 24.10
CA VAL A 9 2.87 11.77 22.75
C VAL A 9 3.94 10.93 22.07
N LEU A 10 3.60 10.34 20.94
CA LEU A 10 4.50 9.51 20.17
C LEU A 10 5.59 10.33 19.47
N ASP A 11 6.83 9.90 19.55
CA ASP A 11 7.90 10.40 18.67
C ASP A 11 7.81 9.72 17.29
N VAL A 12 6.89 10.23 16.47
CA VAL A 12 6.57 9.66 15.16
C VAL A 12 7.77 9.71 14.20
N GLU A 13 8.58 10.77 14.25
CA GLU A 13 9.75 10.89 13.37
C GLU A 13 10.84 9.86 13.70
N SER A 14 11.08 9.59 14.98
CA SER A 14 11.95 8.48 15.39
C SER A 14 11.39 7.13 14.95
N ILE A 15 10.08 6.90 15.09
CA ILE A 15 9.44 5.65 14.65
C ILE A 15 9.56 5.47 13.13
N LYS A 16 9.26 6.51 12.34
CA LYS A 16 9.45 6.51 10.88
C LYS A 16 10.89 6.15 10.51
N THR A 17 11.88 6.78 11.17
CA THR A 17 13.30 6.54 10.92
C THR A 17 13.72 5.08 11.18
N LEU A 18 13.16 4.44 12.21
CA LEU A 18 13.41 3.03 12.52
C LEU A 18 12.77 2.10 11.47
N ILE A 19 11.51 2.36 11.13
CA ILE A 19 10.72 1.51 10.23
C ILE A 19 11.25 1.59 8.78
N ARG A 20 11.64 2.78 8.30
CA ARG A 20 12.07 3.01 6.91
C ARG A 20 13.17 2.07 6.40
N LYS A 21 13.97 1.49 7.29
CA LYS A 21 15.10 0.63 6.90
C LYS A 21 14.70 -0.80 6.57
N LYS A 22 13.76 -1.40 7.32
CA LYS A 22 13.47 -2.84 7.28
C LYS A 22 12.01 -3.20 7.61
N GLY A 23 11.11 -2.23 7.72
CA GLY A 23 9.78 -2.44 8.28
C GLY A 23 9.79 -2.51 9.81
N ILE A 24 8.67 -2.91 10.41
CA ILE A 24 8.57 -3.08 11.86
C ILE A 24 9.28 -4.40 12.25
N PRO A 25 10.27 -4.38 13.16
CA PRO A 25 11.00 -5.58 13.57
C PRO A 25 10.09 -6.66 14.20
N GLU A 26 10.37 -7.93 13.89
CA GLU A 26 9.55 -9.08 14.35
C GLU A 26 9.62 -9.32 15.86
N ASP A 27 10.66 -8.83 16.53
CA ASP A 27 10.93 -8.96 17.96
C ASP A 27 10.13 -7.96 18.83
N VAL A 28 9.37 -7.04 18.22
CA VAL A 28 8.50 -6.12 18.95
C VAL A 28 7.37 -6.88 19.65
N LEU A 29 7.23 -6.70 20.96
CA LEU A 29 6.16 -7.32 21.73
C LEU A 29 4.80 -6.78 21.24
N GLN A 30 3.83 -7.68 21.03
CA GLN A 30 2.51 -7.33 20.47
C GLN A 30 2.61 -6.59 19.12
N ILE A 31 3.56 -6.98 18.27
CA ILE A 31 3.81 -6.37 16.95
C ILE A 31 2.55 -6.13 16.13
N THR A 32 1.57 -7.04 16.17
CA THR A 32 0.33 -6.91 15.42
C THR A 32 -0.53 -5.74 15.90
N ILE A 33 -0.64 -5.55 17.21
CA ILE A 33 -1.36 -4.43 17.84
C ILE A 33 -0.61 -3.12 17.57
N PHE A 34 0.72 -3.13 17.77
CA PHE A 34 1.56 -1.98 17.46
C PHE A 34 1.43 -1.56 16.00
N ARG A 35 1.51 -2.53 15.06
CA ARG A 35 1.37 -2.28 13.63
C ARG A 35 0.03 -1.68 13.28
N SER A 36 -1.05 -2.25 13.82
CA SER A 36 -2.38 -1.68 13.68
C SER A 36 -2.35 -0.21 14.09
N LYS A 37 -1.97 0.11 15.34
CA LYS A 37 -1.96 1.50 15.84
C LYS A 37 -1.00 2.45 15.11
N ILE A 38 0.15 2.00 14.60
CA ILE A 38 1.10 2.90 13.93
C ILE A 38 0.73 3.18 12.46
N TRP A 39 0.24 2.19 11.70
CA TRP A 39 -0.37 2.45 10.38
C TRP A 39 -1.48 3.46 10.50
N LYS A 40 -2.19 3.32 11.60
CA LYS A 40 -3.29 4.16 12.00
C LYS A 40 -2.88 5.65 12.18
N VAL A 41 -1.72 5.88 12.80
CA VAL A 41 -1.10 7.22 12.86
C VAL A 41 -0.58 7.68 11.49
N PHE A 42 0.02 6.78 10.70
CA PHE A 42 0.55 7.12 9.37
C PHE A 42 -0.50 7.53 8.35
N PHE A 43 -1.69 6.92 8.40
CA PHE A 43 -2.85 7.38 7.62
C PHE A 43 -3.43 8.72 8.13
N GLY A 44 -2.91 9.27 9.23
CA GLY A 44 -3.28 10.57 9.76
C GLY A 44 -4.63 10.64 10.48
N PHE A 45 -5.26 9.50 10.79
CA PHE A 45 -6.55 9.51 11.47
C PHE A 45 -6.43 9.40 13.00
N LEU A 46 -5.40 8.73 13.53
CA LEU A 46 -5.00 8.86 14.94
C LEU A 46 -3.92 9.93 15.09
N PRO A 47 -4.09 10.89 16.03
CA PRO A 47 -3.06 11.88 16.30
C PRO A 47 -1.87 11.25 17.04
N GLU A 48 -0.74 11.96 17.08
CA GLU A 48 0.45 11.53 17.84
C GLU A 48 0.20 11.47 19.35
N ASN A 49 -0.76 12.26 19.85
CA ASN A 49 -1.19 12.23 21.24
C ASN A 49 -2.15 11.06 21.49
N THR A 50 -1.66 10.04 22.18
CA THR A 50 -2.36 8.77 22.44
C THR A 50 -3.57 8.94 23.37
N ALA A 51 -3.60 10.01 24.17
CA ALA A 51 -4.74 10.31 25.05
C ALA A 51 -6.02 10.62 24.27
N LEU A 52 -5.91 11.02 23.00
CA LEU A 52 -7.06 11.36 22.15
C LEU A 52 -7.62 10.17 21.37
N TRP A 53 -6.97 9.00 21.44
CA TRP A 53 -7.30 7.88 20.56
C TRP A 53 -8.70 7.32 20.82
N ILE A 54 -9.08 7.14 22.08
CA ILE A 54 -10.39 6.57 22.45
C ILE A 54 -11.53 7.43 21.89
N ASP A 55 -11.43 8.75 22.02
CA ASP A 55 -12.46 9.67 21.51
C ASP A 55 -12.51 9.67 19.99
N LYS A 56 -11.35 9.61 19.32
CA LYS A 56 -11.26 9.51 17.86
C LYS A 56 -11.86 8.22 17.33
N GLU A 57 -11.52 7.08 17.93
CA GLU A 57 -12.05 5.76 17.55
C GLU A 57 -13.58 5.72 17.70
N ARG A 58 -14.10 6.27 18.80
CA ARG A 58 -15.55 6.37 19.01
C ARG A 58 -16.22 7.26 17.97
N MET A 59 -15.63 8.41 17.66
CA MET A 59 -16.14 9.34 16.65
C MET A 59 -16.21 8.69 15.27
N TYR A 60 -15.12 8.04 14.81
CA TYR A 60 -15.08 7.36 13.53
C TYR A 60 -16.08 6.20 13.46
N THR A 61 -16.18 5.40 14.53
CA THR A 61 -17.12 4.27 14.59
C THR A 61 -18.56 4.75 14.45
N LEU A 62 -18.94 5.81 15.16
CA LEU A 62 -20.28 6.39 15.08
C LEU A 62 -20.56 6.95 13.67
N GLN A 63 -19.61 7.68 13.11
CA GLN A 63 -19.74 8.28 11.78
C GLN A 63 -19.91 7.23 10.68
N TYR A 64 -19.08 6.18 10.68
CA TYR A 64 -19.17 5.10 9.71
C TYR A 64 -20.47 4.30 9.88
N SER A 65 -20.92 4.06 11.12
CA SER A 65 -22.21 3.43 11.39
C SER A 65 -23.38 4.22 10.78
N GLN A 66 -23.35 5.56 10.85
CA GLN A 66 -24.34 6.41 10.18
C GLN A 66 -24.31 6.22 8.66
N PHE A 67 -23.13 6.18 8.04
CA PHE A 67 -23.00 5.92 6.61
C PHE A 67 -23.59 4.57 6.19
N LEU A 68 -23.35 3.52 6.98
CA LEU A 68 -23.93 2.21 6.73
C LEU A 68 -25.46 2.23 6.81
N ASN A 69 -26.02 2.88 7.82
CA ASN A 69 -27.47 2.99 7.98
C ASN A 69 -28.11 3.75 6.81
N ASP A 70 -27.50 4.86 6.38
CA ASP A 70 -28.05 5.73 5.35
C ASP A 70 -27.97 5.11 3.94
N PHE A 71 -26.89 4.37 3.64
CA PHE A 71 -26.57 3.94 2.28
C PHE A 71 -26.54 2.43 2.07
N TYR A 72 -26.09 1.64 3.05
CA TYR A 72 -25.92 0.20 2.88
C TYR A 72 -27.14 -0.59 3.35
N TYR A 73 -27.61 -0.31 4.58
CA TYR A 73 -28.76 -0.98 5.18
C TYR A 73 -30.10 -0.36 4.78
N ASN A 74 -30.11 0.88 4.31
CA ASN A 74 -31.30 1.52 3.76
C ASN A 74 -31.80 0.77 2.51
N ILE A 75 -32.96 0.11 2.63
CA ILE A 75 -33.58 -0.67 1.55
C ILE A 75 -33.96 0.18 0.33
N ASN A 76 -34.16 1.49 0.52
CA ASN A 76 -34.53 2.41 -0.54
C ASN A 76 -33.32 2.98 -1.29
N PHE A 77 -32.10 2.72 -0.81
CA PHE A 77 -30.90 3.22 -1.45
C PHE A 77 -30.47 2.28 -2.60
N PRO A 78 -30.25 2.80 -3.83
CA PRO A 78 -29.89 1.97 -4.97
C PRO A 78 -28.45 1.44 -4.81
N LYS A 79 -28.32 0.14 -4.55
CA LYS A 79 -27.02 -0.52 -4.29
C LYS A 79 -26.65 -1.64 -5.27
N THR A 80 -27.64 -2.19 -5.98
CA THR A 80 -27.50 -3.44 -6.74
C THR A 80 -26.36 -3.41 -7.76
N GLU A 81 -26.28 -2.37 -8.60
CA GLU A 81 -25.27 -2.31 -9.66
C GLU A 81 -23.84 -2.25 -9.08
N THR A 82 -23.62 -1.37 -8.09
CA THR A 82 -22.32 -1.25 -7.41
C THR A 82 -21.92 -2.55 -6.72
N LEU A 83 -22.85 -3.18 -5.99
CA LEU A 83 -22.56 -4.43 -5.28
C LEU A 83 -22.21 -5.58 -6.23
N ILE A 84 -22.90 -5.70 -7.38
CA ILE A 84 -22.58 -6.71 -8.39
C ILE A 84 -21.14 -6.57 -8.89
N VAL A 85 -20.66 -5.34 -9.09
CA VAL A 85 -19.27 -5.11 -9.52
C VAL A 85 -18.29 -5.50 -8.42
N LEU A 86 -18.53 -5.06 -7.18
CA LEU A 86 -17.65 -5.34 -6.04
C LEU A 86 -17.56 -6.85 -5.74
N GLN A 87 -18.70 -7.55 -5.73
CA GLN A 87 -18.79 -8.97 -5.38
C GLN A 87 -17.97 -9.88 -6.28
N LYS A 88 -17.77 -9.49 -7.55
CA LYS A 88 -16.92 -10.26 -8.46
C LYS A 88 -15.50 -10.40 -7.93
N ASP A 89 -14.99 -9.36 -7.28
CA ASP A 89 -13.60 -9.26 -6.85
C ASP A 89 -13.40 -9.62 -5.37
N ILE A 90 -14.39 -9.31 -4.51
CA ILE A 90 -14.31 -9.58 -3.07
C ILE A 90 -14.07 -11.07 -2.76
N SER A 91 -14.71 -11.97 -3.49
CA SER A 91 -14.56 -13.42 -3.31
C SER A 91 -13.15 -13.95 -3.63
N ARG A 92 -12.28 -13.10 -4.19
CA ARG A 92 -10.91 -13.44 -4.60
C ARG A 92 -9.83 -12.77 -3.75
N ILE A 93 -10.20 -12.01 -2.70
CA ILE A 93 -9.25 -11.35 -1.80
C ILE A 93 -8.41 -12.41 -1.07
N PHE A 94 -7.09 -12.38 -1.26
CA PHE A 94 -6.11 -13.22 -0.55
C PHE A 94 -6.59 -14.67 -0.31
N PRO A 95 -6.79 -15.49 -1.36
CA PRO A 95 -7.50 -16.78 -1.27
C PRO A 95 -6.83 -17.80 -0.34
N ASP A 96 -5.52 -17.69 -0.15
CA ASP A 96 -4.75 -18.56 0.75
C ASP A 96 -4.89 -18.17 2.23
N SER A 97 -5.45 -17.00 2.54
CA SER A 97 -5.61 -16.49 3.90
C SER A 97 -6.83 -17.13 4.58
N THR A 98 -6.62 -17.74 5.75
CA THR A 98 -7.74 -18.25 6.57
C THR A 98 -8.66 -17.15 7.06
N PHE A 99 -8.16 -15.92 7.21
CA PHE A 99 -8.95 -14.77 7.66
C PHE A 99 -10.06 -14.39 6.68
N PHE A 100 -9.79 -14.47 5.38
CA PHE A 100 -10.76 -14.14 4.32
C PHE A 100 -11.63 -15.31 3.88
N LYS A 101 -11.51 -16.47 4.55
CA LYS A 101 -12.48 -17.57 4.43
C LYS A 101 -13.74 -17.33 5.26
N ASP A 102 -13.68 -16.39 6.21
CA ASP A 102 -14.84 -15.91 6.97
C ASP A 102 -15.63 -14.92 6.12
N GLU A 103 -16.87 -15.28 5.77
CA GLU A 103 -17.76 -14.45 4.96
C GLU A 103 -18.05 -13.09 5.61
N GLU A 104 -18.08 -13.01 6.95
CA GLU A 104 -18.32 -11.74 7.65
C GLU A 104 -17.18 -10.73 7.43
N ASN A 105 -15.95 -11.22 7.29
CA ASN A 105 -14.78 -10.39 6.98
C ASN A 105 -14.84 -9.89 5.52
N LEU A 106 -15.28 -10.74 4.58
CA LEU A 106 -15.50 -10.35 3.19
C LEU A 106 -16.62 -9.31 3.07
N GLU A 107 -17.72 -9.49 3.80
CA GLU A 107 -18.82 -8.53 3.85
C GLU A 107 -18.40 -7.18 4.45
N SER A 108 -17.49 -7.19 5.42
CA SER A 108 -16.92 -5.96 5.99
C SER A 108 -16.15 -5.17 4.92
N VAL A 109 -15.29 -5.84 4.15
CA VAL A 109 -14.60 -5.21 3.01
C VAL A 109 -15.60 -4.73 1.96
N GLN A 110 -16.68 -5.48 1.68
CA GLN A 110 -17.73 -5.05 0.77
C GLN A 110 -18.37 -3.73 1.19
N ARG A 111 -18.75 -3.63 2.46
CA ARG A 111 -19.37 -2.44 3.04
C ARG A 111 -18.44 -1.24 2.95
N ILE A 112 -17.16 -1.42 3.30
CA ILE A 112 -16.14 -0.37 3.21
C ILE A 112 -16.03 0.16 1.78
N LEU A 113 -15.84 -0.72 0.80
CA LEU A 113 -15.70 -0.35 -0.61
C LEU A 113 -16.96 0.31 -1.16
N PHE A 114 -18.13 -0.21 -0.79
CA PHE A 114 -19.42 0.36 -1.21
C PHE A 114 -19.56 1.80 -0.72
N VAL A 115 -19.38 2.04 0.58
CA VAL A 115 -19.47 3.38 1.16
C VAL A 115 -18.42 4.31 0.53
N ASN A 116 -17.20 3.82 0.29
CA ASN A 116 -16.15 4.61 -0.36
C ASN A 116 -16.57 5.06 -1.77
N CYS A 117 -17.22 4.19 -2.56
CA CYS A 117 -17.74 4.53 -3.90
C CYS A 117 -18.81 5.62 -3.87
N ILE A 118 -19.65 5.66 -2.82
CA ILE A 118 -20.71 6.67 -2.68
C ILE A 118 -20.12 8.06 -2.45
N PHE A 119 -19.11 8.16 -1.60
CA PHE A 119 -18.50 9.45 -1.23
C PHE A 119 -17.42 9.91 -2.23
N ASN A 120 -16.69 8.99 -2.87
CA ASN A 120 -15.61 9.31 -3.81
C ASN A 120 -16.06 9.23 -5.27
N LYS A 121 -17.16 9.90 -5.65
CA LYS A 121 -17.74 9.79 -7.01
C LYS A 121 -16.78 10.13 -8.16
N SER A 122 -15.75 10.93 -7.90
CA SER A 122 -14.70 11.25 -8.88
C SER A 122 -13.75 10.09 -9.15
N ILE A 123 -13.64 9.13 -8.23
CA ILE A 123 -12.80 7.94 -8.33
C ILE A 123 -13.74 6.73 -8.30
N LYS A 124 -14.01 6.18 -9.48
CA LYS A 124 -14.81 4.95 -9.56
C LYS A 124 -14.00 3.79 -8.98
N TYR A 125 -14.71 2.75 -8.53
CA TYR A 125 -14.07 1.48 -8.18
C TYR A 125 -13.21 0.98 -9.35
N VAL A 126 -11.95 0.67 -9.08
CA VAL A 126 -11.01 0.04 -10.01
C VAL A 126 -10.60 -1.30 -9.44
N GLN A 127 -10.50 -2.31 -10.31
CA GLN A 127 -10.00 -3.63 -9.92
C GLN A 127 -8.64 -3.48 -9.24
N GLY A 128 -8.50 -4.13 -8.07
CA GLY A 128 -7.34 -4.06 -7.19
C GLY A 128 -7.57 -3.28 -5.90
N MET A 129 -8.56 -2.37 -5.88
CA MET A 129 -8.95 -1.64 -4.66
C MET A 129 -9.40 -2.57 -3.53
N HIS A 130 -10.00 -3.72 -3.87
CA HIS A 130 -10.48 -4.71 -2.91
C HIS A 130 -9.33 -5.36 -2.12
N GLU A 131 -8.18 -5.59 -2.74
CA GLU A 131 -7.00 -6.16 -2.07
C GLU A 131 -6.31 -5.12 -1.18
N MET A 132 -6.22 -3.86 -1.63
CA MET A 132 -5.73 -2.75 -0.80
C MET A 132 -6.61 -2.55 0.45
N CYS A 133 -7.92 -2.54 0.26
CA CYS A 133 -8.88 -2.45 1.38
C CYS A 133 -8.79 -3.67 2.29
N GLY A 134 -8.69 -4.88 1.71
CA GLY A 134 -8.53 -6.13 2.43
C GLY A 134 -7.28 -6.12 3.30
N LEU A 135 -6.13 -5.69 2.77
CA LEU A 135 -4.88 -5.63 3.53
C LEU A 135 -4.98 -4.70 4.75
N ILE A 136 -5.56 -3.51 4.57
CA ILE A 136 -5.78 -2.55 5.67
C ILE A 136 -6.70 -3.18 6.74
N PHE A 137 -7.83 -3.75 6.32
CA PHE A 137 -8.78 -4.39 7.22
C PHE A 137 -8.15 -5.58 7.97
N TYR A 138 -7.36 -6.41 7.28
CA TYR A 138 -6.64 -7.53 7.87
C TYR A 138 -5.69 -7.08 8.97
N VAL A 139 -4.87 -6.05 8.72
CA VAL A 139 -3.91 -5.52 9.72
C VAL A 139 -4.64 -4.90 10.90
N PHE A 140 -5.72 -4.14 10.67
CA PHE A 140 -6.46 -3.51 11.75
C PHE A 140 -7.22 -4.51 12.64
N SER A 141 -7.68 -5.62 12.05
CA SER A 141 -8.34 -6.73 12.76
C SER A 141 -7.44 -7.41 13.78
N GLN A 142 -6.11 -7.28 13.67
CA GLN A 142 -5.18 -7.86 14.64
C GLN A 142 -5.05 -7.02 15.94
N SER A 143 -5.80 -5.93 16.08
CA SER A 143 -5.79 -5.06 17.27
C SER A 143 -6.52 -5.63 18.48
N GLY A 144 -7.36 -6.65 18.29
CA GLY A 144 -8.25 -7.18 19.33
C GLY A 144 -9.50 -6.33 19.60
N GLN A 145 -9.75 -5.28 18.80
CA GLN A 145 -10.97 -4.48 18.88
C GLN A 145 -12.15 -5.19 18.21
N SER A 146 -13.39 -4.74 18.48
CA SER A 146 -14.58 -5.31 17.84
C SER A 146 -14.59 -5.03 16.35
N ARG A 147 -15.28 -5.87 15.59
CA ARG A 147 -15.33 -5.76 14.12
C ARG A 147 -15.89 -4.42 13.67
N GLU A 148 -16.87 -3.86 14.38
CA GLU A 148 -17.49 -2.57 14.06
C GLU A 148 -16.49 -1.41 14.13
N VAL A 149 -15.63 -1.43 15.15
CA VAL A 149 -14.56 -0.42 15.31
C VAL A 149 -13.53 -0.59 14.20
N VAL A 150 -13.07 -1.83 13.97
CA VAL A 150 -12.05 -2.14 12.97
C VAL A 150 -12.53 -1.81 11.55
N GLU A 151 -13.78 -2.12 11.22
CA GLU A 151 -14.37 -1.83 9.91
C GLU A 151 -14.43 -0.32 9.66
N ALA A 152 -14.85 0.47 10.67
CA ALA A 152 -14.86 1.92 10.58
C ALA A 152 -13.45 2.49 10.36
N GLU A 153 -12.46 2.05 11.15
CA GLU A 153 -11.07 2.48 11.00
C GLU A 153 -10.50 2.12 9.64
N ALA A 154 -10.80 0.92 9.14
CA ALA A 154 -10.38 0.46 7.82
C ALA A 154 -11.01 1.31 6.70
N TYR A 155 -12.27 1.71 6.85
CA TYR A 155 -12.91 2.64 5.92
C TYR A 155 -12.18 3.99 5.83
N PHE A 156 -11.85 4.60 6.97
CA PHE A 156 -11.15 5.88 6.97
C PHE A 156 -9.71 5.74 6.45
N GLY A 157 -8.99 4.70 6.86
CA GLY A 157 -7.65 4.40 6.35
C GLY A 157 -7.63 4.18 4.83
N PHE A 158 -8.56 3.37 4.31
CA PHE A 158 -8.71 3.15 2.87
C PHE A 158 -9.10 4.43 2.13
N THR A 159 -10.00 5.25 2.69
CA THR A 159 -10.38 6.52 2.09
C THR A 159 -9.20 7.48 1.99
N THR A 160 -8.36 7.57 3.03
CA THR A 160 -7.13 8.36 2.98
C THR A 160 -6.17 7.84 1.88
N LEU A 161 -6.00 6.52 1.76
CA LEU A 161 -5.19 5.90 0.71
C LEU A 161 -5.70 6.31 -0.69
N VAL A 162 -7.00 6.17 -0.94
CA VAL A 162 -7.64 6.51 -2.22
C VAL A 162 -7.47 7.98 -2.57
N VAL A 163 -7.60 8.88 -1.58
CA VAL A 163 -7.37 10.32 -1.78
C VAL A 163 -5.90 10.60 -2.10
N ARG A 164 -4.96 9.97 -1.38
CA ARG A 164 -3.51 10.16 -1.58
C ARG A 164 -3.06 9.71 -2.97
N PHE A 165 -3.59 8.60 -3.45
CA PHE A 165 -3.27 7.98 -4.74
C PHE A 165 -4.35 8.22 -5.80
N ARG A 166 -5.16 9.29 -5.66
CA ARG A 166 -6.27 9.58 -6.57
C ARG A 166 -5.89 9.51 -8.05
N ASP A 167 -4.76 10.12 -8.42
CA ASP A 167 -4.31 10.19 -9.81
C ASP A 167 -3.90 8.82 -10.38
N TRP A 168 -3.68 7.80 -9.53
CA TRP A 168 -3.36 6.44 -9.97
C TRP A 168 -4.60 5.63 -10.34
N PHE A 169 -5.78 6.04 -9.84
CA PHE A 169 -7.05 5.38 -10.14
C PHE A 169 -7.82 6.04 -11.30
N ASP A 170 -7.30 7.15 -11.84
CA ASP A 170 -7.89 7.87 -12.96
C ASP A 170 -6.91 7.96 -14.13
N LYS A 171 -7.18 7.23 -15.21
CA LYS A 171 -6.37 7.22 -16.43
C LYS A 171 -6.16 8.61 -17.04
N ALA A 172 -7.12 9.53 -16.85
CA ALA A 172 -6.97 10.90 -17.33
C ALA A 172 -5.87 11.67 -16.58
N CYS A 173 -5.49 11.19 -15.39
CA CYS A 173 -4.50 11.78 -14.51
C CYS A 173 -3.11 11.14 -14.64
N ASP A 174 -2.93 10.11 -15.47
CA ASP A 174 -1.66 9.37 -15.62
C ASP A 174 -0.43 10.27 -15.87
N ASN A 175 -0.60 11.37 -16.62
CA ASN A 175 0.47 12.28 -17.00
C ASN A 175 0.72 13.42 -15.99
N LYS A 176 -0.07 13.50 -14.91
CA LYS A 176 0.17 14.51 -13.86
C LYS A 176 1.45 14.18 -13.09
N PRO A 177 2.02 15.16 -12.34
CA PRO A 177 3.22 14.92 -11.53
C PRO A 177 3.11 13.75 -10.55
N THR A 178 1.89 13.49 -10.04
CA THR A 178 1.55 12.40 -9.13
C THR A 178 0.94 11.18 -9.81
N GLY A 179 0.84 11.18 -11.15
CA GLY A 179 0.25 10.10 -11.94
C GLY A 179 1.20 8.93 -12.20
N LEU A 180 0.63 7.79 -12.62
CA LEU A 180 1.39 6.55 -12.84
C LEU A 180 2.47 6.68 -13.93
N LYS A 181 2.18 7.36 -15.05
CA LYS A 181 3.18 7.51 -16.12
C LYS A 181 4.38 8.33 -15.68
N GLU A 182 4.16 9.35 -14.87
CA GLU A 182 5.26 10.14 -14.32
C GLU A 182 6.09 9.30 -13.33
N CYS A 183 5.44 8.47 -12.52
CA CYS A 183 6.14 7.51 -11.67
C CYS A 183 7.05 6.57 -12.48
N PHE A 184 6.56 5.99 -13.59
CA PHE A 184 7.38 5.11 -14.44
C PHE A 184 8.56 5.83 -15.11
N LYS A 185 8.39 7.09 -15.55
CA LYS A 185 9.52 7.90 -16.05
C LYS A 185 10.58 8.14 -14.98
N ASN A 186 10.14 8.38 -13.74
CA ASN A 186 11.06 8.56 -12.61
C ASN A 186 11.79 7.25 -12.29
N ILE A 187 11.12 6.09 -12.36
CA ILE A 187 11.75 4.77 -12.22
C ILE A 187 12.81 4.58 -13.32
N ASP A 188 12.48 4.83 -14.58
CA ASP A 188 13.45 4.70 -15.70
C ASP A 188 14.66 5.62 -15.50
N SER A 189 14.41 6.87 -15.12
CA SER A 189 15.47 7.87 -14.88
C SER A 189 16.39 7.48 -13.72
N VAL A 190 15.81 6.99 -12.61
CA VAL A 190 16.59 6.52 -11.46
C VAL A 190 17.37 5.26 -11.81
N LEU A 191 16.79 4.31 -12.55
CA LEU A 191 17.50 3.11 -13.01
C LEU A 191 18.71 3.49 -13.87
N LYS A 192 18.53 4.43 -14.81
CA LYS A 192 19.62 4.94 -15.66
C LYS A 192 20.76 5.54 -14.85
N MET A 193 20.45 6.31 -13.81
CA MET A 193 21.46 6.94 -12.96
C MET A 193 22.15 5.96 -12.02
N TYR A 194 21.39 5.00 -11.47
CA TYR A 194 21.86 4.06 -10.47
C TYR A 194 22.62 2.86 -11.06
N ASP A 195 22.12 2.28 -12.16
CA ASP A 195 22.74 1.18 -12.89
C ASP A 195 22.59 1.36 -14.40
N PHE A 196 23.46 2.22 -14.96
CA PHE A 196 23.45 2.56 -16.38
C PHE A 196 23.66 1.35 -17.30
N GLU A 197 24.45 0.36 -16.88
CA GLU A 197 24.72 -0.84 -17.68
C GLU A 197 23.45 -1.67 -17.85
N LEU A 198 22.75 -1.95 -16.74
CA LEU A 198 21.50 -2.69 -16.76
C LEU A 198 20.41 -1.92 -17.52
N TRP A 199 20.26 -0.62 -17.26
CA TRP A 199 19.33 0.25 -17.97
C TRP A 199 19.57 0.21 -19.48
N LYS A 200 20.83 0.38 -19.91
CA LYS A 200 21.20 0.37 -21.33
C LYS A 200 20.92 -0.98 -21.98
N TYR A 201 21.17 -2.08 -21.26
CA TYR A 201 20.92 -3.43 -21.76
C TYR A 201 19.43 -3.70 -21.97
N LEU A 202 18.59 -3.38 -20.98
CA LEU A 202 17.12 -3.52 -21.09
C LEU A 202 16.54 -2.66 -22.22
N ASN A 203 17.01 -1.41 -22.36
CA ASN A 203 16.59 -0.54 -23.46
C ASN A 203 17.02 -1.06 -24.83
N LYS A 204 18.23 -1.63 -24.96
CA LYS A 204 18.67 -2.28 -26.21
C LYS A 204 17.75 -3.44 -26.60
N LEU A 205 17.20 -4.16 -25.62
CA LEU A 205 16.26 -5.25 -25.83
C LEU A 205 14.81 -4.79 -26.03
N ASN A 206 14.53 -3.48 -25.96
CA ASN A 206 13.17 -2.91 -25.95
C ASN A 206 12.29 -3.44 -24.80
N VAL A 207 12.90 -3.74 -23.64
CA VAL A 207 12.19 -4.11 -22.42
C VAL A 207 11.82 -2.83 -21.67
N ASP A 208 10.65 -2.28 -21.98
CA ASP A 208 10.13 -1.06 -21.33
C ASP A 208 9.81 -1.29 -19.84
N VAL A 209 10.16 -0.31 -19.00
CA VAL A 209 9.94 -0.37 -17.54
C VAL A 209 8.48 -0.65 -17.18
N THR A 210 7.54 -0.10 -17.95
CA THR A 210 6.10 -0.22 -17.71
C THR A 210 5.62 -1.65 -17.92
N CYS A 211 6.22 -2.39 -18.86
CA CYS A 211 5.78 -3.75 -19.22
C CYS A 211 5.83 -4.73 -18.04
N TYR A 212 6.80 -4.58 -17.13
CA TYR A 212 6.96 -5.47 -15.98
C TYR A 212 6.60 -4.79 -14.65
N SER A 213 6.86 -3.49 -14.50
CA SER A 213 6.64 -2.80 -13.22
C SER A 213 5.23 -2.24 -13.04
N PHE A 214 4.39 -2.25 -14.09
CA PHE A 214 3.02 -1.72 -13.98
C PHE A 214 2.25 -2.39 -12.85
N ARG A 215 2.19 -3.73 -12.84
CA ARG A 215 1.48 -4.50 -11.80
C ARG A 215 2.02 -4.16 -10.41
N TRP A 216 3.34 -4.14 -10.26
CA TRP A 216 4.00 -3.86 -8.97
C TRP A 216 3.61 -2.50 -8.43
N VAL A 217 3.71 -1.47 -9.26
CA VAL A 217 3.51 -0.09 -8.84
C VAL A 217 2.03 0.22 -8.69
N SER A 218 1.19 -0.12 -9.67
CA SER A 218 -0.25 0.20 -9.65
C SER A 218 -0.99 -0.47 -8.49
N MET A 219 -0.47 -1.60 -8.00
CA MET A 219 -1.03 -2.36 -6.88
C MET A 219 -0.27 -2.17 -5.56
N LEU A 220 0.69 -1.23 -5.49
CA LEU A 220 1.53 -1.02 -4.30
C LEU A 220 2.13 -2.34 -3.77
N PHE A 221 2.59 -3.18 -4.70
CA PHE A 221 3.27 -4.46 -4.48
C PHE A 221 2.44 -5.57 -3.81
N ILE A 222 1.11 -5.43 -3.72
CA ILE A 222 0.26 -6.42 -3.03
C ILE A 222 0.31 -7.81 -3.70
N ASP A 223 0.27 -7.87 -5.03
CA ASP A 223 0.08 -9.14 -5.76
C ASP A 223 1.37 -9.93 -6.00
N ASP A 224 2.52 -9.37 -5.62
CA ASP A 224 3.84 -9.91 -5.95
C ASP A 224 4.53 -10.59 -4.77
N PHE A 225 3.93 -10.48 -3.58
CA PHE A 225 4.51 -10.90 -2.32
C PHE A 225 3.49 -11.65 -1.48
N SER A 226 3.97 -12.46 -0.52
CA SER A 226 3.08 -13.05 0.48
C SER A 226 2.45 -11.94 1.33
N ILE A 227 1.25 -12.16 1.91
CA ILE A 227 0.62 -11.13 2.77
C ILE A 227 1.56 -10.63 3.88
N LYS A 228 2.42 -11.51 4.43
CA LYS A 228 3.42 -11.13 5.44
C LYS A 228 4.48 -10.18 4.89
N ASP A 229 4.98 -10.46 3.69
CA ASP A 229 5.96 -9.63 3.01
C ASP A 229 5.35 -8.29 2.56
N VAL A 230 4.12 -8.31 2.02
CA VAL A 230 3.37 -7.09 1.66
C VAL A 230 3.22 -6.17 2.87
N ILE A 231 2.88 -6.71 4.04
CA ILE A 231 2.78 -5.94 5.28
C ILE A 231 4.12 -5.27 5.63
N LYS A 232 5.26 -5.97 5.53
CA LYS A 232 6.58 -5.39 5.78
C LYS A 232 6.92 -4.27 4.79
N ILE A 233 6.58 -4.45 3.51
CA ILE A 233 6.75 -3.42 2.48
C ILE A 233 5.88 -2.20 2.81
N TRP A 234 4.63 -2.42 3.19
CA TRP A 234 3.68 -1.37 3.56
C TRP A 234 4.07 -0.65 4.86
N ASP A 235 4.71 -1.32 5.83
CA ASP A 235 5.30 -0.65 7.00
C ASP A 235 6.25 0.48 6.53
N VAL A 236 7.11 0.21 5.54
CA VAL A 236 8.03 1.19 4.97
C VAL A 236 7.30 2.26 4.16
N LEU A 237 6.42 1.87 3.23
CA LEU A 237 5.67 2.83 2.39
C LEU A 237 4.88 3.82 3.24
N LEU A 238 4.16 3.32 4.26
CA LEU A 238 3.30 4.15 5.09
C LEU A 238 4.10 5.10 6.00
N SER A 239 5.33 4.75 6.37
CA SER A 239 6.21 5.68 7.12
C SER A 239 6.58 6.96 6.34
N GLY A 240 6.36 6.98 5.02
CA GLY A 240 6.54 8.13 4.14
C GLY A 240 5.24 8.70 3.57
N PHE A 241 4.07 8.22 4.03
CA PHE A 241 2.76 8.46 3.42
C PHE A 241 2.37 9.94 3.33
N ASP A 242 2.67 10.70 4.39
CA ASP A 242 2.36 12.11 4.57
C ASP A 242 3.27 13.07 3.76
N SER A 243 4.24 12.54 3.01
CA SER A 243 5.22 13.32 2.27
C SER A 243 5.50 12.72 0.89
N GLN A 244 6.36 13.36 0.09
CA GLN A 244 6.81 12.80 -1.20
C GLN A 244 7.66 11.52 -1.03
N GLN A 245 8.05 11.18 0.21
CA GLN A 245 8.89 10.04 0.51
C GLN A 245 8.25 8.72 0.08
N ILE A 246 6.92 8.57 0.15
CA ILE A 246 6.25 7.35 -0.31
C ILE A 246 6.52 7.05 -1.80
N PHE A 247 6.55 8.06 -2.66
CA PHE A 247 6.84 7.86 -4.09
C PHE A 247 8.31 7.51 -4.31
N ILE A 248 9.22 8.12 -3.54
CA ILE A 248 10.64 7.76 -3.55
C ILE A 248 10.82 6.31 -3.10
N ASP A 249 10.10 5.88 -2.07
CA ASP A 249 10.15 4.52 -1.55
C ASP A 249 9.62 3.50 -2.56
N ILE A 250 8.51 3.80 -3.24
CA ILE A 250 8.01 3.00 -4.38
C ILE A 250 9.12 2.83 -5.44
N ILE A 251 9.75 3.93 -5.87
CA ILE A 251 10.83 3.87 -6.86
C ILE A 251 11.99 3.02 -6.35
N CYS A 252 12.44 3.25 -5.12
CA CYS A 252 13.56 2.50 -4.53
C CYS A 252 13.27 1.01 -4.44
N ILE A 253 12.05 0.62 -4.06
CA ILE A 253 11.59 -0.77 -4.01
C ILE A 253 11.58 -1.37 -5.43
N THR A 254 11.03 -0.68 -6.42
CA THR A 254 11.01 -1.17 -7.81
C THR A 254 12.42 -1.39 -8.35
N ILE A 255 13.33 -0.43 -8.18
CA ILE A 255 14.73 -0.56 -8.60
C ILE A 255 15.44 -1.71 -7.88
N SER A 256 15.11 -1.92 -6.60
CA SER A 256 15.69 -3.01 -5.81
C SER A 256 15.26 -4.38 -6.31
N ILE A 257 13.99 -4.54 -6.68
CA ILE A 257 13.49 -5.76 -7.32
C ILE A 257 14.28 -6.01 -8.61
N ILE A 258 14.47 -5.01 -9.46
CA ILE A 258 15.22 -5.14 -10.73
C ILE A 258 16.69 -5.50 -10.45
N GLU A 259 17.34 -4.80 -9.52
CA GLU A 259 18.75 -4.97 -9.19
C GLU A 259 19.06 -6.37 -8.61
N LEU A 260 18.15 -6.94 -7.81
CA LEU A 260 18.31 -8.29 -7.27
C LEU A 260 18.46 -9.35 -8.37
N HIS A 261 17.89 -9.08 -9.54
CA HIS A 261 17.90 -9.99 -10.70
C HIS A 261 18.87 -9.56 -11.80
N ARG A 262 19.70 -8.53 -11.55
CA ARG A 262 20.65 -7.93 -12.51
C ARG A 262 21.46 -8.96 -13.30
N GLU A 263 22.11 -9.89 -12.60
CA GLU A 263 23.02 -10.87 -13.22
C GLU A 263 22.32 -11.82 -14.20
N PHE A 264 21.04 -12.11 -13.94
CA PHE A 264 20.20 -12.90 -14.84
C PHE A 264 19.76 -12.08 -16.06
N LEU A 265 19.33 -10.83 -15.82
CA LEU A 265 18.83 -9.93 -16.86
C LEU A 265 19.92 -9.64 -17.90
N LEU A 266 21.14 -9.33 -17.47
CA LEU A 266 22.27 -9.01 -18.36
C LEU A 266 22.72 -10.16 -19.27
N LYS A 267 22.27 -11.39 -19.02
CA LYS A 267 22.62 -12.61 -19.78
C LYS A 267 21.46 -13.14 -20.63
N SER A 268 20.29 -12.52 -20.52
CA SER A 268 19.04 -13.01 -21.10
C SER A 268 18.60 -12.17 -22.29
N ASP A 269 17.78 -12.75 -23.18
CA ASP A 269 17.11 -12.01 -24.25
C ASP A 269 15.84 -11.29 -23.75
N SER A 270 15.20 -10.52 -24.63
CA SER A 270 14.01 -9.70 -24.31
C SER A 270 12.87 -10.50 -23.69
N ASN A 271 12.49 -11.63 -24.30
CA ASN A 271 11.33 -12.41 -23.86
C ASN A 271 11.62 -13.10 -22.53
N THR A 272 12.84 -13.62 -22.39
CA THR A 272 13.31 -14.25 -21.14
C THR A 272 13.36 -13.24 -19.99
N CYS A 273 13.84 -12.00 -20.24
CA CYS A 273 13.81 -10.93 -19.24
C CYS A 273 12.39 -10.60 -18.79
N LEU A 274 11.47 -10.36 -19.74
CA LEU A 274 10.07 -10.03 -19.41
C LEU A 274 9.40 -11.16 -18.65
N HIS A 275 9.51 -12.40 -19.12
CA HIS A 275 8.93 -13.56 -18.46
C HIS A 275 9.48 -13.72 -17.03
N HIS A 276 10.79 -13.54 -16.84
CA HIS A 276 11.40 -13.59 -15.51
C HIS A 276 10.85 -12.50 -14.61
N LEU A 277 10.91 -11.23 -15.04
CA LEU A 277 10.43 -10.08 -14.27
C LEU A 277 8.96 -10.24 -13.87
N MET A 278 8.08 -10.69 -14.77
CA MET A 278 6.66 -10.85 -14.46
C MET A 278 6.34 -11.97 -13.45
N ASN A 279 7.29 -12.89 -13.20
CA ASN A 279 7.12 -14.07 -12.35
C ASN A 279 8.14 -14.14 -11.20
N ILE A 280 8.75 -13.01 -10.83
CA ILE A 280 9.72 -12.95 -9.74
C ILE A 280 9.09 -13.43 -8.42
N LYS A 281 9.88 -14.16 -7.64
CA LYS A 281 9.59 -14.45 -6.23
C LYS A 281 10.67 -13.83 -5.37
N ASN A 282 10.32 -12.79 -4.63
CA ASN A 282 11.19 -12.11 -3.68
C ASN A 282 10.60 -12.18 -2.28
N THR A 283 11.42 -11.92 -1.26
CA THR A 283 10.96 -11.64 0.09
C THR A 283 11.05 -10.15 0.36
N ALA A 284 10.28 -9.64 1.32
CA ALA A 284 10.36 -8.23 1.70
C ALA A 284 11.76 -7.88 2.23
N ASP A 285 12.39 -8.78 3.01
CA ASP A 285 13.67 -8.51 3.64
C ASP A 285 14.79 -8.27 2.60
N SER A 286 14.86 -9.07 1.53
CA SER A 286 15.87 -8.89 0.47
C SER A 286 15.66 -7.62 -0.34
N VAL A 287 14.40 -7.28 -0.62
CA VAL A 287 14.03 -6.08 -1.37
C VAL A 287 14.29 -4.81 -0.54
N LEU A 288 13.87 -4.79 0.73
CA LEU A 288 14.02 -3.63 1.61
C LEU A 288 15.48 -3.36 1.98
N GLU A 289 16.31 -4.40 2.17
CA GLU A 289 17.74 -4.22 2.36
C GLU A 289 18.38 -3.48 1.18
N ARG A 290 17.99 -3.86 -0.05
CA ARG A 290 18.50 -3.23 -1.27
C ARG A 290 17.91 -1.84 -1.49
N ALA A 291 16.64 -1.64 -1.16
CA ALA A 291 15.95 -0.35 -1.29
C ALA A 291 16.59 0.73 -0.43
N CYS A 292 17.07 0.38 0.76
CA CYS A 292 17.85 1.29 1.61
C CYS A 292 19.14 1.78 0.94
N LYS A 293 19.79 0.95 0.11
CA LYS A 293 21.00 1.35 -0.67
C LYS A 293 20.62 2.29 -1.81
N VAL A 294 19.57 1.95 -2.57
CA VAL A 294 19.04 2.79 -3.65
C VAL A 294 18.63 4.17 -3.12
N ARG A 295 17.93 4.21 -1.98
CA ARG A 295 17.48 5.45 -1.36
C ARG A 295 18.63 6.39 -1.01
N LYS A 296 19.68 5.87 -0.35
CA LYS A 296 20.89 6.66 -0.05
C LYS A 296 21.52 7.26 -1.32
N PHE A 297 21.51 6.52 -2.42
CA PHE A 297 21.96 7.03 -3.71
C PHE A 297 21.08 8.18 -4.21
N VAL A 298 19.76 7.98 -4.23
CA VAL A 298 18.77 8.99 -4.67
C VAL A 298 18.91 10.29 -3.86
N GLU A 299 19.02 10.18 -2.53
CA GLU A 299 19.21 11.31 -1.62
C GLU A 299 20.54 12.03 -1.88
N SER A 300 21.63 11.29 -2.11
CA SER A 300 22.97 11.87 -2.37
C SER A 300 23.08 12.64 -3.69
N LYS A 301 22.19 12.33 -4.64
CA LYS A 301 22.17 12.93 -5.99
C LYS A 301 21.15 14.05 -6.12
N HIS A 302 20.42 14.35 -5.06
CA HIS A 302 19.33 15.33 -5.04
C HIS A 302 18.32 15.15 -6.19
N VAL A 303 18.01 13.90 -6.54
CA VAL A 303 17.18 13.56 -7.72
C VAL A 303 15.78 14.18 -7.67
N PHE A 304 15.24 14.42 -6.46
CA PHE A 304 13.87 14.88 -6.23
C PHE A 304 13.79 16.16 -5.38
N HIS A 305 14.88 16.94 -5.28
CA HIS A 305 14.87 18.23 -4.57
C HIS A 305 14.44 19.40 -5.45
#